data_AF-A0A2E3RQM0-F1
#
_entry.id   AF-A0A2E3RQM0-F1
#
_cell.length_a   1.000
_cell.length_b   1.000
_cell.length_c   1.000
_cell.angle_alpha   90.00
_cell.angle_beta   90.00
_cell.angle_gamma   90.00
#
_symmetry.space_group_name_H-M   'P 1'
#
loop_
_entity.id
_entity.type
_entity.pdbx_description
1 polymer ?
#
loop_
_entity_poly.entity_id
_entity_poly.type
_entity_poly.pdbx_seq_one_letter_code
_entity_poly.pdbx_strand_id
1 'polypeptide(L)'
;MSRQIIVGISGASGAPYAVRLVELLAQNDVLVHLVVSRHGRRLLSDELGIKKLDPDQLTGGRVDRLIIHNENDVGATIASGSFMHDGMIVVPCSGNTLAKIACGITDNLLQRAATVTLKERRTLVLAHRESPLSLIELENMKRVTESGGTIVPLSPGFYLLPQKIEELIDFMVAKLLDLVGVDHDLDMRWDANRIEA
;
A
#
# COMPACT_ATOMS: atom_id res chain seq x y z
N MET A 1 -14.58 13.62 10.42
CA MET A 1 -13.13 13.50 10.67
C MET A 1 -12.50 13.03 9.36
N SER A 2 -11.35 13.59 8.95
CA SER A 2 -10.66 13.07 7.76
C SER A 2 -10.18 11.65 8.03
N ARG A 3 -10.27 10.75 7.05
CA ARG A 3 -9.74 9.40 7.19
C ARG A 3 -8.23 9.42 7.36
N GLN A 4 -7.71 8.39 8.02
CA GLN A 4 -6.29 8.19 8.25
C GLN A 4 -5.86 6.81 7.77
N ILE A 5 -4.95 6.75 6.81
CA ILE A 5 -4.45 5.50 6.24
C ILE A 5 -2.94 5.42 6.41
N ILE A 6 -2.47 4.27 6.86
CA ILE A 6 -1.04 3.98 6.91
C ILE A 6 -0.61 3.42 5.55
N VAL A 7 0.44 3.97 4.96
CA VAL A 7 1.05 3.45 3.74
C VAL A 7 2.46 2.96 4.05
N GLY A 8 2.72 1.68 3.82
CA GLY A 8 4.03 1.07 3.91
C GLY A 8 4.65 0.86 2.53
N ILE A 9 5.85 1.38 2.27
CA ILE A 9 6.59 1.08 1.04
C ILE A 9 7.75 0.12 1.36
N SER A 10 7.70 -1.08 0.80
CA SER A 10 8.75 -2.10 0.96
C SER A 10 9.54 -2.33 -0.33
N GLY A 11 10.56 -3.20 -0.28
CA GLY A 11 11.52 -3.38 -1.37
C GLY A 11 11.14 -4.43 -2.41
N ALA A 12 9.96 -4.35 -3.01
CA ALA A 12 9.63 -5.08 -4.24
C ALA A 12 9.44 -4.11 -5.39
N SER A 13 9.63 -4.53 -6.65
CA SER A 13 9.40 -3.65 -7.81
C SER A 13 7.95 -3.16 -7.84
N GLY A 14 7.72 -1.92 -8.29
CA GLY A 14 6.40 -1.31 -8.33
C GLY A 14 6.33 0.05 -7.63
N ALA A 15 7.42 0.82 -7.62
CA ALA A 15 7.45 2.20 -7.10
C ALA A 15 6.30 3.09 -7.63
N PRO A 16 5.91 3.03 -8.93
CA PRO A 16 4.83 3.87 -9.45
C PRO A 16 3.49 3.65 -8.74
N TYR A 17 3.15 2.41 -8.37
CA TYR A 17 1.93 2.11 -7.61
C TYR A 17 1.92 2.81 -6.25
N ALA A 18 3.06 2.84 -5.57
CA ALA A 18 3.17 3.42 -4.24
C ALA A 18 3.03 4.95 -4.27
N VAL A 19 3.73 5.61 -5.20
CA VAL A 19 3.65 7.07 -5.35
C VAL A 19 2.24 7.48 -5.77
N ARG A 20 1.66 6.78 -6.75
CA ARG A 20 0.30 7.07 -7.23
C ARG A 20 -0.76 6.85 -6.15
N LEU A 21 -0.62 5.82 -5.30
CA LEU A 21 -1.52 5.62 -4.16
C LEU A 21 -1.43 6.78 -3.16
N VAL A 22 -0.22 7.20 -2.77
CA VAL A 22 -0.03 8.31 -1.81
C VAL A 22 -0.63 9.60 -2.36
N GLU A 23 -0.40 9.88 -3.64
CA GLU A 23 -0.96 11.03 -4.35
C GLU A 23 -2.49 11.02 -4.27
N LEU A 24 -3.13 9.93 -4.69
CA LEU A 24 -4.60 9.85 -4.73
C LEU A 24 -5.23 9.84 -3.33
N LEU A 25 -4.61 9.22 -2.32
CA LEU A 25 -5.08 9.32 -0.94
C LEU A 25 -5.08 10.78 -0.46
N ALA A 26 -3.99 11.51 -0.71
CA ALA A 26 -3.87 12.91 -0.30
C ALA A 26 -4.85 13.83 -1.06
N GLN A 27 -5.05 13.59 -2.36
CA GLN A 27 -6.02 14.31 -3.18
C GLN A 27 -7.47 14.07 -2.71
N ASN A 28 -7.78 12.87 -2.22
CA ASN A 28 -9.09 12.52 -1.64
C ASN A 28 -9.21 12.84 -0.13
N ASP A 29 -8.46 13.83 0.35
CA ASP A 29 -8.51 14.37 1.72
C ASP A 29 -8.18 13.37 2.85
N VAL A 30 -7.51 12.25 2.52
CA VAL A 30 -7.03 11.27 3.49
C VAL A 30 -5.69 11.73 4.07
N LEU A 31 -5.55 11.70 5.40
CA LEU A 31 -4.26 11.90 6.05
C LEU A 31 -3.44 10.61 5.97
N VAL A 32 -2.33 10.66 5.24
CA VAL A 32 -1.45 9.52 4.99
C VAL A 32 -0.32 9.46 6.02
N HIS A 33 -0.21 8.33 6.72
CA HIS A 33 0.95 8.01 7.55
C HIS A 33 1.90 7.11 6.74
N LEU A 34 2.91 7.70 6.14
CA LEU A 34 3.87 7.01 5.28
C LEU A 34 5.05 6.47 6.07
N VAL A 35 5.35 5.18 5.91
CA VAL A 35 6.61 4.56 6.36
C VAL A 35 7.26 3.83 5.20
N VAL A 36 8.52 4.16 4.93
CA VAL A 36 9.29 3.58 3.81
C VAL A 36 10.47 2.81 4.39
N SER A 37 10.52 1.51 4.13
CA SER A 37 11.65 0.69 4.61
C SER A 37 12.95 1.03 3.87
N ARG A 38 14.11 0.61 4.39
CA ARG A 38 15.41 0.77 3.73
C ARG A 38 15.39 0.27 2.29
N HIS A 39 14.79 -0.89 2.06
CA HIS A 39 14.68 -1.46 0.72
C HIS A 39 13.63 -0.73 -0.14
N GLY A 40 12.58 -0.19 0.48
CA GLY A 40 11.62 0.71 -0.19
C GLY A 40 12.27 2.03 -0.64
N ARG A 41 13.20 2.60 0.13
CA ARG A 41 13.96 3.79 -0.27
C ARG A 41 14.83 3.50 -1.50
N ARG A 42 15.51 2.35 -1.50
CA ARG A 42 16.28 1.90 -2.66
C ARG A 42 15.40 1.73 -3.88
N LEU A 43 14.26 1.05 -3.74
CA LEU A 43 13.26 0.88 -4.79
C LEU A 43 12.85 2.22 -5.42
N LEU A 44 12.45 3.20 -4.60
CA LEU A 44 12.02 4.52 -5.08
C LEU A 44 13.13 5.25 -5.86
N SER A 45 14.38 5.10 -5.41
CA SER A 45 15.54 5.65 -6.11
C SER A 45 15.80 4.94 -7.43
N ASP A 46 15.75 3.60 -7.44
CA ASP A 46 16.12 2.78 -8.60
C ASP A 46 15.07 2.89 -9.73
N GLU A 47 13.78 2.99 -9.40
CA GLU A 47 12.69 2.98 -10.39
C GLU A 47 12.17 4.37 -10.77
N LEU A 48 12.23 5.35 -9.86
CA LEU A 48 11.67 6.70 -10.08
C LEU A 48 12.68 7.83 -9.85
N GLY A 49 13.93 7.52 -9.49
CA GLY A 49 14.95 8.54 -9.19
C GLY A 49 14.68 9.33 -7.90
N ILE A 50 13.73 8.91 -7.07
CA ILE A 50 13.33 9.62 -5.85
C ILE A 50 14.36 9.32 -4.75
N LYS A 51 15.34 10.20 -4.60
CA LYS A 51 16.41 10.09 -3.57
C LYS A 51 15.98 10.63 -2.20
N LYS A 52 15.06 11.58 -2.18
CA LYS A 52 14.50 12.19 -0.97
C LYS A 52 12.99 12.13 -1.07
N LEU A 53 12.31 11.75 0.02
CA LEU A 53 10.86 11.84 0.09
C LEU A 53 10.51 13.32 0.25
N ASP A 54 9.98 13.90 -0.82
CA ASP A 54 9.44 15.25 -0.84
C ASP A 54 7.91 15.16 -0.72
N PRO A 55 7.31 15.65 0.39
CA PRO A 55 5.88 15.62 0.57
C PRO A 55 5.10 16.29 -0.57
N ASP A 56 5.63 17.37 -1.15
CA ASP A 56 4.93 18.11 -2.20
C ASP A 56 4.78 17.25 -3.46
N GLN A 57 5.88 16.63 -3.88
CA GLN A 57 5.92 15.72 -5.03
C GLN A 57 5.10 14.46 -4.80
N LEU A 58 5.15 13.88 -3.60
CA LEU A 58 4.43 12.63 -3.29
C LEU A 58 2.92 12.83 -3.19
N THR A 59 2.45 14.04 -2.86
CA THR A 59 1.02 14.33 -2.64
C THR A 59 0.38 15.14 -3.75
N GLY A 60 1.15 15.60 -4.73
CA GLY A 60 0.67 16.54 -5.75
C GLY A 60 0.24 17.89 -5.14
N GLY A 61 0.99 18.39 -4.15
CA GLY A 61 0.73 19.69 -3.51
C GLY A 61 -0.11 19.67 -2.23
N ARG A 62 -0.58 18.50 -1.78
CA ARG A 62 -1.38 18.32 -0.54
C ARG A 62 -0.49 17.93 0.65
N VAL A 63 0.54 18.73 0.92
CA VAL A 63 1.58 18.45 1.93
C VAL A 63 1.00 18.26 3.34
N ASP A 64 -0.09 18.95 3.67
CA ASP A 64 -0.81 18.83 4.95
C ASP A 64 -1.43 17.44 5.17
N ARG A 65 -1.48 16.62 4.12
CA ARG A 65 -2.05 15.26 4.12
C ARG A 65 -1.02 14.15 4.18
N LEU A 66 0.24 14.46 4.47
CA LEU A 66 1.30 13.45 4.59
C LEU A 66 2.13 13.62 5.86
N ILE A 67 2.21 12.54 6.65
CA ILE A 67 3.13 12.40 7.77
C ILE A 67 4.10 11.27 7.45
N ILE A 68 5.39 11.58 7.35
CA ILE A 68 6.44 10.61 7.05
C ILE A 68 7.10 10.15 8.36
N HIS A 69 7.06 8.85 8.63
CA HIS A 69 7.67 8.22 9.78
C HIS A 69 9.04 7.61 9.43
N ASN A 70 9.97 7.65 10.39
CA ASN A 70 11.25 6.96 10.27
C ASN A 70 11.04 5.46 10.52
N GLU A 71 11.54 4.59 9.63
CA GLU A 71 11.35 3.14 9.78
C GLU A 71 11.95 2.58 11.08
N ASN A 72 12.97 3.24 11.65
CA ASN A 72 13.63 2.81 12.88
C ASN A 72 12.91 3.32 14.14
N ASP A 73 11.96 4.23 14.00
CA ASP A 73 11.20 4.77 15.13
C ASP A 73 10.02 3.85 15.47
N VAL A 74 10.31 2.72 16.10
CA VAL A 74 9.29 1.79 16.60
C VAL A 74 8.46 2.35 17.77
N GLY A 75 8.75 3.58 18.23
CA GLY A 75 7.96 4.34 19.19
C GLY A 75 6.96 5.31 18.55
N ALA A 76 6.95 5.44 17.22
CA ALA A 76 6.04 6.31 16.50
C ALA A 76 4.57 5.95 16.74
N THR A 77 3.66 6.90 16.50
CA THR A 77 2.23 6.75 16.79
C THR A 77 1.61 5.50 16.13
N ILE A 78 2.02 5.20 14.89
CA ILE A 78 1.53 4.05 14.12
C ILE A 78 2.00 2.69 14.67
N ALA A 79 2.89 2.66 15.66
CA ALA A 79 3.33 1.44 16.35
C ALA A 79 2.41 1.00 17.51
N SER A 80 1.39 1.81 17.83
CA SER A 80 0.48 1.60 18.96
C SER A 80 -0.93 1.24 18.51
N GLY A 81 -1.53 0.23 19.16
CA GLY A 81 -2.93 -0.16 18.87
C GLY A 81 -3.96 0.89 19.31
N SER A 82 -3.60 1.72 20.29
CA SER A 82 -4.43 2.84 20.76
C SER A 82 -4.52 4.00 19.77
N PHE A 83 -3.60 4.08 18.80
CA PHE A 83 -3.71 5.03 17.71
C PHE A 83 -4.77 4.54 16.71
N MET A 84 -5.78 5.36 16.48
CA MET A 84 -6.91 5.04 15.61
C MET A 84 -6.60 5.45 14.17
N HIS A 85 -6.76 4.50 13.24
CA HIS A 85 -6.64 4.70 11.80
C HIS A 85 -7.63 3.75 11.09
N ASP A 86 -7.94 4.04 9.84
CA ASP A 86 -9.00 3.35 9.08
C ASP A 86 -8.47 2.13 8.29
N GLY A 87 -7.15 1.98 8.21
CA GLY A 87 -6.53 0.82 7.57
C GLY A 87 -5.04 1.04 7.30
N MET A 88 -4.42 0.02 6.73
CA MET A 88 -3.04 0.07 6.27
C MET A 88 -2.89 -0.64 4.93
N ILE A 89 -2.12 -0.05 4.03
CA ILE A 89 -1.74 -0.64 2.75
C ILE A 89 -0.22 -0.73 2.69
N VAL A 90 0.34 -1.91 2.41
CA VAL A 90 1.75 -2.06 2.05
C VAL A 90 1.86 -2.21 0.55
N VAL A 91 2.42 -1.20 -0.14
CA VAL A 91 2.58 -1.20 -1.59
C VAL A 91 3.92 -0.61 -2.02
N PRO A 92 4.69 -1.33 -2.86
CA PRO A 92 4.61 -2.78 -3.05
C PRO A 92 5.05 -3.54 -1.79
N CYS A 93 4.51 -4.74 -1.60
CA CYS A 93 4.85 -5.67 -0.51
C CYS A 93 5.80 -6.78 -1.00
N SER A 94 7.05 -6.73 -0.55
CA SER A 94 8.07 -7.75 -0.84
C SER A 94 7.81 -9.07 -0.13
N GLY A 95 8.28 -10.18 -0.70
CA GLY A 95 8.19 -11.50 -0.07
C GLY A 95 8.81 -11.54 1.34
N ASN A 96 9.90 -10.80 1.57
CA ASN A 96 10.49 -10.66 2.91
C ASN A 96 9.54 -9.95 3.89
N THR A 97 8.96 -8.81 3.49
CA THR A 97 8.01 -8.08 4.34
C THR A 97 6.75 -8.92 4.63
N LEU A 98 6.22 -9.60 3.60
CA LEU A 98 5.13 -10.55 3.73
C LEU A 98 5.46 -11.66 4.75
N ALA A 99 6.61 -12.31 4.62
CA ALA A 99 7.04 -13.38 5.53
C ALA A 99 7.16 -12.88 6.97
N LYS A 100 7.75 -11.70 7.18
CA LYS A 100 7.87 -11.11 8.51
C LYS A 100 6.52 -10.79 9.14
N ILE A 101 5.60 -10.20 8.37
CA ILE A 101 4.22 -9.94 8.84
C ILE A 101 3.51 -11.25 9.18
N ALA A 102 3.59 -12.26 8.30
CA ALA A 102 3.00 -13.58 8.51
C ALA A 102 3.51 -14.28 9.78
N CYS A 103 4.77 -14.05 10.14
CA CYS A 103 5.40 -14.61 11.34
C CYS A 103 5.35 -13.68 12.57
N GLY A 104 4.73 -12.50 12.48
CA GLY A 104 4.67 -11.53 13.58
C GLY A 104 6.01 -10.87 13.93
N ILE A 105 6.99 -10.90 13.01
CA ILE A 105 8.31 -10.28 13.18
C ILE A 105 8.18 -8.78 12.89
N THR A 106 8.71 -7.95 13.81
CA THR A 106 8.54 -6.49 13.78
C THR A 106 9.88 -5.76 13.94
N ASP A 107 10.85 -6.07 13.07
CA ASP A 107 12.21 -5.50 13.11
C ASP A 107 12.24 -4.00 12.78
N ASN A 108 11.19 -3.47 12.14
CA ASN A 108 11.03 -2.06 11.85
C ASN A 108 9.58 -1.58 12.00
N LEU A 109 9.39 -0.26 11.92
CA LEU A 109 8.09 0.39 12.10
C LEU A 109 7.04 -0.07 11.08
N LEU A 110 7.43 -0.32 9.82
CA LEU A 110 6.50 -0.80 8.79
C LEU A 110 5.88 -2.14 9.21
N GLN A 111 6.71 -3.10 9.60
CA GLN A 111 6.25 -4.41 10.06
C GLN A 111 5.45 -4.29 11.35
N ARG A 112 5.92 -3.46 12.29
CA ARG A 112 5.22 -3.18 13.55
C ARG A 112 3.81 -2.64 13.32
N ALA A 113 3.66 -1.62 12.47
CA ALA A 113 2.38 -1.03 12.13
C ALA A 113 1.44 -2.05 11.45
N ALA A 114 1.96 -2.91 10.58
CA ALA A 114 1.17 -3.97 9.94
C ALA A 114 0.65 -5.01 10.95
N THR A 115 1.50 -5.50 11.86
CA THR A 115 1.10 -6.43 12.91
C THR A 115 0.11 -5.79 13.89
N VAL A 116 0.28 -4.50 14.20
CA VAL A 116 -0.68 -3.73 15.00
C VAL A 116 -2.03 -3.61 14.27
N THR A 117 -2.02 -3.31 12.98
CA THR A 117 -3.24 -3.27 12.16
C THR A 117 -4.00 -4.60 12.23
N LEU A 118 -3.28 -5.72 12.07
CA LEU A 118 -3.87 -7.07 12.15
C LEU A 118 -4.47 -7.38 13.52
N LYS A 119 -3.72 -7.16 14.60
CA LYS A 119 -4.18 -7.55 15.95
C LYS A 119 -5.37 -6.71 16.41
N GLU A 120 -5.46 -5.47 15.96
CA GLU A 120 -6.59 -4.56 16.22
C GLU A 120 -7.78 -4.79 15.27
N ARG A 121 -7.71 -5.82 14.41
CA ARG A 121 -8.77 -6.17 13.44
C ARG A 121 -9.14 -5.02 12.49
N ARG A 122 -8.16 -4.19 12.13
CA ARG A 122 -8.29 -3.16 11.11
C ARG A 122 -7.91 -3.73 9.75
N THR A 123 -8.39 -3.10 8.68
CA THR A 123 -8.07 -3.49 7.31
C THR A 123 -6.56 -3.41 7.07
N LEU A 124 -5.91 -4.55 6.82
CA LEU A 124 -4.55 -4.61 6.27
C LEU A 124 -4.61 -5.15 4.84
N VAL A 125 -4.06 -4.38 3.90
CA VAL A 125 -3.90 -4.78 2.50
C VAL A 125 -2.40 -4.91 2.20
N LEU A 126 -1.99 -6.06 1.66
CA LEU A 126 -0.63 -6.31 1.21
C LEU A 126 -0.61 -6.42 -0.31
N ALA A 127 -0.15 -5.36 -0.98
CA ALA A 127 -0.03 -5.29 -2.43
C ALA A 127 1.24 -6.03 -2.89
N HIS A 128 1.18 -7.36 -2.91
CA HIS A 128 2.36 -8.20 -3.14
C HIS A 128 2.83 -8.15 -4.60
N ARG A 129 4.15 -8.12 -4.82
CA ARG A 129 4.76 -8.21 -6.15
C ARG A 129 5.89 -9.22 -6.14
N GLU A 130 5.62 -10.39 -6.71
CA GLU A 130 6.65 -11.38 -7.06
C GLU A 130 6.15 -12.31 -8.18
N SER A 131 7.07 -12.85 -8.99
CA SER A 131 6.79 -13.94 -9.92
C SER A 131 8.11 -14.60 -10.38
N PRO A 132 8.22 -15.94 -10.38
CA PRO A 132 7.23 -16.94 -9.94
C PRO A 132 7.10 -17.01 -8.41
N LEU A 133 6.01 -17.64 -7.93
CA LEU A 133 5.78 -17.85 -6.50
C LEU A 133 6.29 -19.21 -6.04
N SER A 134 7.03 -19.22 -4.94
CA SER A 134 7.39 -20.44 -4.22
C SER A 134 6.27 -20.91 -3.28
N LEU A 135 6.29 -22.19 -2.88
CA LEU A 135 5.37 -22.69 -1.84
C LEU A 135 5.48 -21.90 -0.53
N ILE A 136 6.69 -21.45 -0.17
CA ILE A 136 6.96 -20.65 1.02
C ILE A 136 6.16 -19.34 0.99
N GLU A 137 6.14 -18.66 -0.16
CA GLU A 137 5.38 -17.41 -0.31
C GLU A 137 3.88 -17.67 -0.26
N LEU A 138 3.40 -18.73 -0.92
CA LEU A 138 1.99 -19.12 -0.89
C LEU A 138 1.52 -19.45 0.54
N GLU A 139 2.33 -20.13 1.34
CA GLU A 139 2.02 -20.41 2.75
C GLU A 139 1.97 -19.13 3.59
N ASN A 140 2.85 -18.17 3.33
CA ASN A 140 2.82 -16.87 3.99
C ASN A 140 1.59 -16.04 3.59
N MET A 141 1.23 -16.04 2.30
CA MET A 141 0.00 -15.40 1.80
C MET A 141 -1.24 -16.00 2.46
N LYS A 142 -1.31 -17.34 2.52
CA LYS A 142 -2.38 -18.08 3.20
C LYS A 142 -2.49 -17.66 4.66
N ARG A 143 -1.38 -17.67 5.41
CA ARG A 143 -1.38 -17.32 6.85
C ARG A 143 -1.88 -15.89 7.10
N VAL A 144 -1.44 -14.92 6.30
CA VAL A 144 -1.94 -13.54 6.42
C VAL A 144 -3.44 -13.46 6.11
N THR A 145 -3.89 -14.18 5.08
CA THR A 145 -5.30 -14.22 4.69
C THR A 145 -6.17 -14.82 5.79
N GLU A 146 -5.76 -15.96 6.36
CA GLU A 146 -6.44 -16.60 7.50
C GLU A 146 -6.41 -15.74 8.77
N SER A 147 -5.44 -14.82 8.89
CA SER A 147 -5.35 -13.87 10.01
C SER A 147 -6.23 -12.63 9.81
N GLY A 148 -6.87 -12.46 8.65
CA GLY A 148 -7.75 -11.33 8.31
C GLY A 148 -7.10 -10.23 7.49
N GLY A 149 -5.85 -10.39 7.05
CA GLY A 149 -5.24 -9.49 6.06
C GLY A 149 -5.69 -9.84 4.65
N THR A 150 -5.64 -8.87 3.73
CA THR A 150 -5.97 -9.09 2.32
C THR A 150 -4.69 -9.09 1.48
N ILE A 151 -4.44 -10.17 0.75
CA ILE A 151 -3.35 -10.24 -0.23
C ILE A 151 -3.86 -9.74 -1.58
N VAL A 152 -3.19 -8.74 -2.14
CA VAL A 152 -3.52 -8.15 -3.45
C VAL A 152 -2.28 -8.23 -4.34
N PRO A 153 -2.13 -9.28 -5.17
CA PRO A 153 -1.06 -9.30 -6.15
C PRO A 153 -1.16 -8.07 -7.07
N LEU A 154 -0.03 -7.42 -7.36
CA LEU A 154 0.06 -6.34 -8.35
C LEU A 154 -0.02 -6.90 -9.78
N SER A 155 -1.19 -7.42 -10.13
CA SER A 155 -1.51 -8.08 -11.40
C SER A 155 -2.64 -7.32 -12.10
N PRO A 156 -2.35 -6.23 -12.83
CA PRO A 156 -3.37 -5.38 -13.43
C PRO A 156 -4.17 -6.10 -14.51
N GLY A 157 -5.47 -5.77 -14.58
CA GLY A 157 -6.38 -6.30 -15.60
C GLY A 157 -6.30 -5.52 -16.92
N PHE A 158 -6.63 -6.20 -18.02
CA PHE A 158 -6.61 -5.64 -19.37
C PHE A 158 -8.01 -5.42 -19.96
N TYR A 159 -9.06 -5.69 -19.19
CA TYR A 159 -10.45 -5.60 -19.67
C TYR A 159 -10.92 -4.16 -19.94
N LEU A 160 -10.16 -3.16 -19.54
CA LEU A 160 -10.39 -1.74 -19.85
C LEU A 160 -9.58 -1.27 -21.07
N LEU A 161 -8.92 -2.18 -21.79
CA LEU A 161 -8.12 -1.91 -22.99
C LEU A 161 -7.11 -0.76 -22.80
N PRO A 162 -6.23 -0.83 -21.78
CA PRO A 162 -5.33 0.26 -21.44
C PRO A 162 -4.38 0.58 -22.61
N GLN A 163 -4.20 1.88 -22.87
CA GLN A 163 -3.35 2.43 -23.92
C GLN A 163 -1.99 2.89 -23.39
N LYS A 164 -1.84 3.02 -22.07
CA LYS A 164 -0.62 3.48 -21.41
C LYS A 164 -0.38 2.76 -20.08
N ILE A 165 0.87 2.81 -19.60
CA ILE A 165 1.28 2.13 -18.36
C ILE A 165 0.56 2.71 -17.15
N GLU A 166 0.28 4.02 -17.15
CA GLU A 166 -0.40 4.73 -16.07
C GLU A 166 -1.80 4.16 -15.82
N GLU A 167 -2.49 3.66 -16.86
CA GLU A 167 -3.82 3.05 -16.70
C GLU A 167 -3.73 1.69 -16.01
N LEU A 168 -2.66 0.93 -16.22
CA LEU A 168 -2.38 -0.30 -15.47
C LEU A 168 -2.01 0.00 -14.01
N ILE A 169 -1.37 1.15 -13.76
CA ILE A 169 -1.06 1.62 -12.42
C ILE A 169 -2.36 2.01 -11.70
N ASP A 170 -3.15 2.87 -12.32
CA ASP A 170 -4.44 3.35 -11.81
C ASP A 170 -5.42 2.20 -11.56
N PHE A 171 -5.39 1.16 -12.40
CA PHE A 171 -6.18 -0.06 -12.17
C PHE A 171 -5.92 -0.69 -10.80
N MET A 172 -4.65 -0.91 -10.44
CA MET A 172 -4.32 -1.52 -9.16
C MET A 172 -4.55 -0.54 -8.01
N VAL A 173 -4.23 0.75 -8.20
CA VAL A 173 -4.42 1.77 -7.16
C VAL A 173 -5.90 1.95 -6.83
N ALA A 174 -6.79 1.98 -7.81
CA ALA A 174 -8.24 1.99 -7.61
C ALA A 174 -8.69 0.83 -6.70
N LYS A 175 -8.27 -0.40 -7.02
CA LYS A 175 -8.57 -1.58 -6.19
C LYS A 175 -8.03 -1.46 -4.76
N LEU A 176 -6.86 -0.86 -4.56
CA LEU A 176 -6.30 -0.63 -3.22
C LEU A 176 -7.10 0.42 -2.44
N LEU A 177 -7.53 1.50 -3.09
CA LEU A 177 -8.38 2.54 -2.51
C LEU A 177 -9.75 1.99 -2.12
N ASP A 178 -10.39 1.21 -3.00
CA ASP A 178 -11.67 0.55 -2.74
C ASP A 178 -11.60 -0.37 -1.50
N LEU A 179 -10.51 -1.12 -1.32
CA LEU A 179 -10.35 -2.04 -0.17
C LEU A 179 -10.23 -1.32 1.18
N VAL A 180 -9.75 -0.07 1.19
CA VAL A 180 -9.77 0.80 2.38
C VAL A 180 -10.95 1.78 2.36
N GLY A 181 -11.88 1.58 1.42
CA GLY A 181 -13.14 2.30 1.24
C GLY A 181 -13.00 3.76 0.82
N VAL A 182 -11.84 4.18 0.30
CA VAL A 182 -11.59 5.58 -0.10
C VAL A 182 -12.20 5.79 -1.49
N ASP A 183 -13.11 6.76 -1.58
CA ASP A 183 -13.71 7.14 -2.86
C ASP A 183 -12.66 7.73 -3.80
N HIS A 184 -12.84 7.48 -5.11
CA HIS A 184 -11.96 7.99 -6.16
C HIS A 184 -12.69 8.06 -7.50
N ASP A 185 -12.24 8.96 -8.37
CA ASP A 185 -12.83 9.18 -9.70
C ASP A 185 -12.16 8.36 -10.82
N LEU A 186 -11.31 7.38 -10.49
CA LEU A 186 -10.76 6.47 -11.49
C LEU A 186 -11.86 5.60 -12.11
N ASP A 187 -12.04 5.68 -13.44
CA ASP A 187 -13.02 4.90 -14.22
C ASP A 187 -12.60 3.42 -14.36
N MET A 188 -12.58 2.72 -13.23
CA MET A 188 -12.10 1.34 -13.12
C MET A 188 -13.16 0.36 -12.61
N ARG A 189 -14.27 0.87 -12.09
CA ARG A 189 -15.39 0.07 -11.58
C ARG A 189 -16.18 -0.51 -12.74
N TRP A 190 -16.55 -1.78 -12.62
CA TRP A 190 -17.39 -2.42 -13.63
C TRP A 190 -18.80 -1.82 -13.55
N ASP A 191 -19.21 -1.10 -14.59
CA ASP A 191 -20.60 -0.68 -14.74
C ASP A 191 -21.43 -1.89 -15.18
N ALA A 192 -22.44 -2.24 -14.39
CA ALA A 192 -23.35 -3.33 -14.72
C ALA A 192 -24.09 -3.09 -16.05
N ASN A 193 -24.16 -1.85 -16.53
CA ASN A 193 -24.81 -1.47 -17.79
C ASN A 193 -23.88 -1.55 -19.02
N ARG A 194 -22.58 -1.87 -18.86
CA ARG A 194 -21.63 -1.99 -20.00
C ARG A 194 -21.84 -3.24 -20.88
N ILE A 195 -22.82 -4.11 -20.58
CA ILE A 195 -23.08 -5.35 -21.33
C ILE A 195 -23.95 -5.12 -22.59
N GLU A 196 -24.49 -3.92 -22.81
CA GLU A 196 -25.23 -3.60 -24.04
C GLU A 196 -24.37 -2.80 -25.03
N ALA A 197 -23.51 -3.50 -25.79
CA ALA A 197 -22.94 -3.01 -27.04
C ALA A 197 -22.58 -4.16 -27.99
#